data_AF-A0A7C7GPN7-F1
#
_entry.id   AF-A0A7C7GPN7-F1
#
_cell.length_a   1.000
_cell.length_b   1.000
_cell.length_c   1.000
_cell.angle_alpha   90.00
_cell.angle_beta   90.00
_cell.angle_gamma   90.00
#
_symmetry.space_group_name_H-M   'P 1'
#
loop_
_entity.id
_entity.type
_entity.pdbx_description
1 polymer ?
#
loop_
_entity_poly.entity_id
_entity_poly.type
_entity_poly.pdbx_seq_one_letter_code
_entity_poly.pdbx_strand_id
1 'polypeptide(L)'
;MAIDKHIPLEDLVSQLEKGVKEMVVGNLSKEGMELLHQQSRELHERLTILRYKAFEAMVQSADNEVGFLIEDLSQTNLIDSIAEVIAEVDPVVKKRRRSKTLAESLQSLPLSSIGEGLTILDRANFTSTLFSNDDMKFNDMLDSIDACSDFDQAVSKFTSCLATSGTKPEIDSALKSFEKRISRRFAS
;
A
#
# COMPACT_ATOMS: atom_id res chain seq x y z
N MET A 1 -2.81 39.07 6.86
CA MET A 1 -3.52 38.42 5.73
C MET A 1 -2.57 37.40 5.12
N ALA A 2 -2.74 36.12 5.41
CA ALA A 2 -1.99 35.07 4.73
C ALA A 2 -3.01 34.28 3.91
N ILE A 3 -2.84 34.36 2.60
CA ILE A 3 -3.73 33.82 1.58
C ILE A 3 -3.72 32.30 1.73
N ASP A 4 -4.87 31.75 2.08
CA ASP A 4 -5.24 30.37 1.85
C ASP A 4 -5.02 30.08 0.36
N LYS A 5 -3.88 29.46 0.02
CA LYS A 5 -3.57 29.13 -1.37
C LYS A 5 -3.46 27.63 -1.46
N HIS A 6 -4.62 26.98 -1.32
CA HIS A 6 -4.82 25.66 -1.85
C HIS A 6 -4.25 25.59 -3.28
N ILE A 7 -3.14 24.89 -3.45
CA ILE A 7 -2.54 24.61 -4.75
C ILE A 7 -3.36 23.48 -5.38
N PRO A 8 -3.89 23.60 -6.61
CA PRO A 8 -4.52 22.49 -7.34
C PRO A 8 -3.61 21.26 -7.43
N LEU A 9 -4.18 20.06 -7.56
CA LEU A 9 -3.41 18.83 -7.60
C LEU A 9 -2.45 18.80 -8.81
N GLU A 10 -2.91 19.29 -9.95
CA GLU A 10 -2.16 19.39 -11.20
C GLU A 10 -0.96 20.33 -11.05
N ASP A 11 -1.16 21.47 -10.36
CA ASP A 11 -0.11 22.44 -10.08
C ASP A 11 0.92 21.88 -9.08
N LEU A 12 0.46 21.12 -8.08
CA LEU A 12 1.34 20.45 -7.11
C LEU A 12 2.23 19.41 -7.80
N VAL A 13 1.67 18.59 -8.70
CA VAL A 13 2.42 17.62 -9.49
C VAL A 13 3.41 18.31 -10.43
N SER A 14 3.01 19.40 -11.09
CA SER A 14 3.87 20.17 -11.98
C SER A 14 5.07 20.79 -11.24
N GLN A 15 4.83 21.30 -10.02
CA GLN A 15 5.89 21.85 -9.18
C GLN A 15 6.86 20.77 -8.70
N LEU A 16 6.35 19.61 -8.28
CA LEU A 16 7.16 18.44 -7.91
C LEU A 16 8.02 17.95 -9.09
N GLU A 17 7.44 17.81 -10.28
CA GLU A 17 8.18 17.38 -11.48
C GLU A 17 9.33 18.35 -11.80
N LYS A 18 9.06 19.66 -11.73
CA LYS A 18 10.10 20.68 -11.93
C LYS A 18 11.20 20.57 -10.87
N GLY A 19 10.85 20.45 -9.60
CA GLY A 19 11.82 20.32 -8.51
C GLY A 19 12.67 19.05 -8.60
N VAL A 20 12.08 17.93 -9.03
CA VAL A 20 12.83 16.68 -9.32
C VAL A 20 13.82 16.89 -10.46
N LYS A 21 13.42 17.57 -11.55
CA LYS A 21 14.34 17.90 -12.65
C LYS A 21 15.52 18.74 -12.17
N GLU A 22 15.26 19.77 -11.36
CA GLU A 22 16.31 20.62 -10.77
C GLU A 22 17.22 19.85 -9.80
N MET A 23 16.66 18.92 -9.02
CA MET A 23 17.42 18.03 -8.13
C MET A 23 18.38 17.12 -8.91
N VAL A 24 17.90 16.50 -9.99
CA VAL A 24 18.68 15.57 -10.82
C VAL A 24 19.86 16.27 -11.49
N VAL A 25 19.69 17.53 -11.93
CA VAL A 25 20.79 18.32 -12.52
C VAL A 25 21.69 18.97 -11.47
N GLY A 26 21.45 18.76 -10.17
CA GLY A 26 22.25 19.29 -9.07
C GLY A 26 22.10 20.79 -8.81
N ASN A 27 21.07 21.42 -9.36
CA ASN A 27 20.82 22.86 -9.22
C ASN A 27 19.81 23.21 -8.13
N LEU A 28 19.30 22.21 -7.39
CA LEU A 28 18.32 22.44 -6.35
C LEU A 28 18.99 22.95 -5.07
N SER A 29 18.52 24.10 -4.56
CA SER A 29 19.00 24.64 -3.28
C SER A 29 18.50 23.82 -2.09
N LYS A 30 19.06 24.05 -0.90
CA LYS A 30 18.60 23.42 0.35
C LYS A 30 17.13 23.75 0.62
N GLU A 31 16.73 25.00 0.40
CA GLU A 31 15.34 25.45 0.55
C GLU A 31 14.44 24.81 -0.50
N GLY A 32 14.94 24.63 -1.73
CA GLY A 32 14.24 23.91 -2.79
C GLY A 32 14.01 22.43 -2.43
N MET A 33 15.00 21.79 -1.79
CA MET A 33 14.87 20.40 -1.31
C MET A 33 13.81 20.27 -0.21
N GLU A 34 13.76 21.20 0.74
CA GLU A 34 12.73 21.21 1.79
C GLU A 34 11.33 21.42 1.20
N LEU A 35 11.21 22.33 0.23
CA LEU A 35 9.95 22.57 -0.47
C LEU A 35 9.50 21.33 -1.26
N LEU A 36 10.42 20.66 -1.94
CA LEU A 36 10.15 19.41 -2.67
C LEU A 36 9.64 18.32 -1.72
N HIS A 37 10.26 18.20 -0.53
CA HIS A 37 9.80 17.28 0.49
C HIS A 37 8.38 17.61 0.99
N GLN A 38 8.12 18.89 1.29
CA GLN A 38 6.80 19.34 1.73
C GLN A 38 5.71 19.06 0.68
N GLN A 39 5.98 19.39 -0.59
CA GLN A 39 5.06 19.12 -1.69
C GLN A 39 4.80 17.61 -1.88
N SER A 40 5.83 16.78 -1.69
CA SER A 40 5.69 15.32 -1.80
C SER A 40 4.78 14.76 -0.70
N ARG A 41 4.87 15.31 0.52
CA ARG A 41 3.98 14.93 1.62
C ARG A 41 2.54 15.33 1.35
N GLU A 42 2.33 16.56 0.91
CA GLU A 42 1.01 17.07 0.53
C GLU A 42 0.35 16.20 -0.55
N LEU A 43 1.13 15.83 -1.58
CA LEU A 43 0.64 14.94 -2.65
C LEU A 43 0.24 13.57 -2.10
N HIS A 44 1.07 12.98 -1.26
CA HIS A 44 0.79 11.67 -0.64
C HIS A 44 -0.49 11.70 0.20
N GLU A 45 -0.68 12.71 1.04
CA GLU A 45 -1.85 12.87 1.89
C GLU A 45 -3.13 12.99 1.04
N ARG A 46 -3.11 13.83 -0.01
CA ARG A 46 -4.25 14.00 -0.91
C ARG A 46 -4.58 12.74 -1.70
N LEU A 47 -3.58 12.05 -2.23
CA LEU A 47 -3.79 10.79 -2.95
C LEU A 47 -4.33 9.70 -2.01
N THR A 48 -3.90 9.69 -0.75
CA THR A 48 -4.43 8.76 0.26
C THR A 48 -5.92 9.01 0.50
N ILE A 49 -6.32 10.28 0.64
CA ILE A 49 -7.74 10.66 0.78
C ILE A 49 -8.54 10.29 -0.48
N LEU A 50 -8.02 10.58 -1.67
CA LEU A 50 -8.70 10.25 -2.93
C LEU A 50 -8.85 8.75 -3.12
N ARG A 51 -7.83 7.96 -2.76
CA ARG A 51 -7.90 6.49 -2.75
C ARG A 51 -9.00 5.99 -1.82
N TYR A 52 -9.08 6.55 -0.62
CA TYR A 52 -10.13 6.19 0.33
C TYR A 52 -11.53 6.55 -0.21
N LYS A 53 -11.71 7.76 -0.73
CA LYS A 53 -12.98 8.21 -1.33
C LYS A 53 -13.41 7.37 -2.54
N ALA A 54 -12.48 7.03 -3.42
CA ALA A 54 -12.77 6.17 -4.56
C ALA A 54 -13.27 4.79 -4.11
N PHE A 55 -12.67 4.24 -3.04
CA PHE A 55 -13.10 2.98 -2.47
C PHE A 55 -14.45 3.07 -1.75
N GLU A 56 -14.72 4.12 -0.97
CA GLU A 56 -16.05 4.37 -0.39
C GLU A 56 -17.13 4.41 -1.48
N ALA A 57 -16.86 5.08 -2.60
CA ALA A 57 -17.76 5.11 -3.73
C ALA A 57 -17.97 3.72 -4.35
N MET A 58 -16.94 2.88 -4.45
CA MET A 58 -17.06 1.49 -4.94
C MET A 58 -17.89 0.62 -3.99
N VAL A 59 -17.68 0.72 -2.68
CA VAL A 59 -18.46 -0.02 -1.67
C VAL A 59 -19.91 0.44 -1.66
N GLN A 60 -20.16 1.75 -1.71
CA GLN A 60 -21.51 2.30 -1.71
C GLN A 60 -22.25 2.04 -3.04
N SER A 61 -21.53 1.92 -4.15
CA SER A 61 -22.09 1.47 -5.43
C SER A 61 -22.44 -0.02 -5.41
N ALA A 62 -21.69 -0.84 -4.67
CA ALA A 62 -22.00 -2.26 -4.49
C ALA A 62 -23.20 -2.49 -3.54
N ASP A 63 -23.38 -1.65 -2.52
CA ASP A 63 -24.54 -1.69 -1.63
C ASP A 63 -25.83 -1.11 -2.26
N ASN A 64 -25.73 -0.33 -3.34
CA ASN A 64 -26.92 0.17 -4.05
C ASN A 64 -27.69 -0.92 -4.81
N GLU A 65 -27.16 -2.15 -4.95
CA GLU A 65 -27.95 -3.32 -5.41
C GLU A 65 -28.67 -4.05 -4.26
N VAL A 66 -28.36 -3.73 -2.99
CA VAL A 66 -29.03 -4.30 -1.81
C VAL A 66 -29.39 -3.17 -0.86
N GLY A 67 -30.51 -2.49 -1.14
CA GLY A 67 -30.96 -1.41 -0.28
C GLY A 67 -31.20 -1.86 1.17
N PHE A 68 -30.35 -1.44 2.11
CA PHE A 68 -30.74 -1.15 3.49
C PHE A 68 -29.62 -0.44 4.29
N LEU A 69 -29.93 0.78 4.76
CA LEU A 69 -29.39 1.49 5.93
C LEU A 69 -27.86 1.44 6.17
N ILE A 70 -27.13 2.39 5.58
CA ILE A 70 -25.80 2.80 6.06
C ILE A 70 -25.84 4.29 6.40
N GLU A 71 -26.62 4.63 7.42
CA GLU A 71 -26.21 5.70 8.32
C GLU A 71 -25.48 4.98 9.47
N ASP A 72 -24.30 5.50 9.84
CA ASP A 72 -23.58 5.16 11.08
C ASP A 72 -22.43 4.12 11.04
N LEU A 73 -21.54 4.20 10.04
CA LEU A 73 -20.22 3.52 10.09
C LEU A 73 -19.01 4.47 10.14
N SER A 74 -19.20 5.79 10.06
CA SER A 74 -18.08 6.74 10.18
C SER A 74 -17.69 7.05 11.63
N GLN A 75 -18.43 6.54 12.60
CA GLN A 75 -18.11 6.67 14.01
C GLN A 75 -17.90 5.27 14.60
N THR A 76 -16.71 5.00 15.13
CA THR A 76 -16.55 3.90 16.07
C THR A 76 -17.42 4.21 17.27
N ASN A 77 -18.63 3.64 17.32
CA ASN A 77 -19.51 3.78 18.47
C ASN A 77 -18.81 3.20 19.69
N LEU A 78 -18.22 4.10 20.50
CA LEU A 78 -17.47 3.83 21.73
C LEU A 78 -18.25 2.92 22.69
N ILE A 79 -19.58 2.90 22.55
CA ILE A 79 -20.55 2.08 23.28
C ILE A 79 -20.32 0.57 23.04
N ASP A 80 -19.97 0.14 21.82
CA ASP A 80 -19.75 -1.29 21.52
C ASP A 80 -18.43 -1.82 22.11
N SER A 81 -17.42 -0.96 22.27
CA SER A 81 -16.17 -1.32 22.95
C SER A 81 -16.34 -1.44 24.47
N ILE A 82 -17.36 -0.79 25.05
CA ILE A 82 -17.65 -0.86 26.50
C ILE A 82 -18.43 -2.14 26.83
N ALA A 83 -19.29 -2.61 25.93
CA ALA A 83 -20.08 -3.84 26.13
C ALA A 83 -19.20 -5.10 26.26
N GLU A 84 -18.03 -5.13 25.61
CA GLU A 84 -17.08 -6.26 25.67
C GLU A 84 -16.44 -6.42 27.06
N VAL A 85 -16.45 -5.37 27.91
CA VAL A 85 -15.85 -5.41 29.26
C VAL A 85 -16.84 -5.88 30.34
N ILE A 86 -18.16 -5.83 30.08
CA ILE A 86 -19.19 -6.08 31.11
C ILE A 86 -19.75 -7.51 31.05
N ALA A 87 -19.57 -8.24 29.96
CA ALA A 87 -20.20 -9.54 29.74
C ALA A 87 -19.26 -10.74 29.96
N GLU A 88 -18.81 -10.93 31.20
CA GLU A 88 -18.38 -12.27 31.68
C GLU A 88 -19.56 -13.01 32.32
N VAL A 89 -20.64 -13.32 31.57
CA VAL A 89 -21.60 -14.37 31.96
C VAL A 89 -22.23 -15.03 30.72
N ASP A 90 -21.87 -16.31 30.52
CA ASP A 90 -22.51 -17.38 29.74
C ASP A 90 -22.52 -17.40 28.18
N PRO A 91 -22.45 -18.61 27.57
CA PRO A 91 -21.72 -18.85 26.34
C PRO A 91 -22.64 -19.33 25.21
N VAL A 92 -23.33 -18.41 24.53
CA VAL A 92 -23.83 -18.67 23.16
C VAL A 92 -23.64 -17.42 22.31
N VAL A 93 -22.41 -16.89 22.28
CA VAL A 93 -22.04 -15.89 21.28
C VAL A 93 -21.82 -16.63 19.97
N LYS A 94 -22.83 -16.61 19.10
CA LYS A 94 -22.66 -16.87 17.67
C LYS A 94 -21.44 -16.06 17.23
N LYS A 95 -20.35 -16.74 16.85
CA LYS A 95 -19.17 -16.09 16.24
C LYS A 95 -19.63 -15.33 15.00
N ARG A 96 -20.06 -14.09 15.16
CA ARG A 96 -20.13 -13.12 14.07
C ARG A 96 -18.68 -12.99 13.63
N ARG A 97 -18.38 -13.60 12.47
CA ARG A 97 -17.09 -13.39 11.79
C ARG A 97 -16.90 -11.88 11.76
N ARG A 98 -15.83 -11.38 12.39
CA ARG A 98 -15.44 -9.98 12.24
C ARG A 98 -15.39 -9.73 10.72
N SER A 99 -16.31 -8.92 10.21
CA SER A 99 -16.21 -8.42 8.84
C SER A 99 -14.91 -7.65 8.77
N LYS A 100 -14.12 -7.89 7.70
CA LYS A 100 -12.87 -7.14 7.49
C LYS A 100 -13.19 -5.66 7.56
N THR A 101 -12.41 -4.92 8.32
CA THR A 101 -12.48 -3.46 8.34
C THR A 101 -12.20 -2.91 6.94
N LEU A 102 -12.62 -1.66 6.67
CA LEU A 102 -12.33 -0.99 5.40
C LEU A 102 -10.82 -0.99 5.11
N ALA A 103 -9.99 -0.76 6.13
CA ALA A 103 -8.52 -0.82 6.03
C ALA A 103 -8.00 -2.23 5.68
N GLU A 104 -8.56 -3.29 6.27
CA GLU A 104 -8.18 -4.67 5.95
C GLU A 104 -8.64 -5.10 4.55
N SER A 105 -9.81 -4.60 4.11
CA SER A 105 -10.30 -4.80 2.76
C SER A 105 -9.36 -4.15 1.74
N LEU A 106 -8.94 -2.89 2.01
CA LEU A 106 -7.95 -2.16 1.20
C LEU A 106 -6.61 -2.91 1.07
N GLN A 107 -6.14 -3.52 2.15
CA GLN A 107 -4.89 -4.30 2.13
C GLN A 107 -5.01 -5.65 1.41
N SER A 108 -6.23 -6.10 1.08
CA SER A 108 -6.46 -7.36 0.37
C SER A 108 -6.74 -7.18 -1.13
N LEU A 109 -6.82 -5.95 -1.60
CA LEU A 109 -7.02 -5.65 -3.02
C LEU A 109 -5.90 -6.23 -3.89
N PRO A 110 -6.22 -6.63 -5.13
CA PRO A 110 -5.22 -7.05 -6.09
C PRO A 110 -4.27 -5.91 -6.41
N LEU A 111 -3.01 -6.24 -6.64
CA LEU A 111 -1.97 -5.27 -7.00
C LEU A 111 -1.95 -5.09 -8.51
N SER A 112 -1.69 -3.88 -8.99
CA SER A 112 -1.45 -3.56 -10.41
C SER A 112 -0.03 -3.94 -10.86
N SER A 113 0.93 -3.91 -9.94
CA SER A 113 2.31 -4.36 -10.12
C SER A 113 2.86 -4.97 -8.83
N ILE A 114 3.85 -5.85 -8.92
CA ILE A 114 4.50 -6.45 -7.74
C ILE A 114 5.19 -5.36 -6.88
N GLY A 115 5.70 -4.33 -7.54
CA GLY A 115 6.30 -3.17 -6.88
C GLY A 115 5.29 -2.25 -6.18
N GLU A 116 3.99 -2.39 -6.43
CA GLU A 116 2.97 -1.53 -5.83
C GLU A 116 2.94 -1.67 -4.30
N GLY A 117 2.97 -0.54 -3.59
CA GLY A 117 2.92 -0.51 -2.13
C GLY A 117 4.14 -1.12 -1.45
N LEU A 118 5.27 -1.19 -2.14
CA LEU A 118 6.54 -1.60 -1.57
C LEU A 118 7.21 -0.41 -0.84
N THR A 119 7.38 -0.51 0.48
CA THR A 119 8.02 0.56 1.25
C THR A 119 9.54 0.57 1.02
N ILE A 120 10.21 1.68 1.34
CA ILE A 120 11.69 1.75 1.29
C ILE A 120 12.31 0.67 2.17
N LEU A 121 11.71 0.40 3.33
CA LEU A 121 12.14 -0.66 4.23
C LEU A 121 11.97 -2.05 3.60
N ASP A 122 10.82 -2.31 2.98
CA ASP A 122 10.59 -3.58 2.28
C ASP A 122 11.60 -3.75 1.14
N ARG A 123 11.85 -2.70 0.35
CA ARG A 123 12.84 -2.71 -0.74
C ARG A 123 14.23 -3.04 -0.21
N ALA A 124 14.68 -2.36 0.84
CA ALA A 124 15.98 -2.60 1.43
C ALA A 124 16.10 -4.03 1.96
N ASN A 125 15.06 -4.52 2.68
CA ASN A 125 15.04 -5.86 3.24
C ASN A 125 15.05 -6.95 2.17
N PHE A 126 14.24 -6.82 1.11
CA PHE A 126 14.23 -7.80 0.02
C PHE A 126 15.53 -7.79 -0.76
N THR A 127 16.07 -6.61 -1.06
CA THR A 127 17.30 -6.50 -1.84
C THR A 127 18.49 -7.07 -1.08
N SER A 128 18.63 -6.78 0.23
CA SER A 128 19.70 -7.33 1.06
C SER A 128 19.57 -8.85 1.23
N THR A 129 18.35 -9.34 1.53
CA THR A 129 18.12 -10.73 1.95
C THR A 129 17.99 -11.69 0.77
N LEU A 130 17.31 -11.29 -0.31
CA LEU A 130 16.98 -12.15 -1.45
C LEU A 130 17.88 -11.93 -2.66
N PHE A 131 18.53 -10.77 -2.76
CA PHE A 131 19.34 -10.37 -3.93
C PHE A 131 20.77 -9.97 -3.57
N SER A 132 21.23 -10.24 -2.34
CA SER A 132 22.61 -9.94 -1.92
C SER A 132 23.01 -8.48 -2.14
N ASN A 133 22.08 -7.56 -1.90
CA ASN A 133 22.24 -6.12 -2.06
C ASN A 133 22.42 -5.65 -3.53
N ASP A 134 21.92 -6.43 -4.50
CA ASP A 134 21.93 -6.11 -5.94
C ASP A 134 20.59 -5.47 -6.37
N ASP A 135 20.53 -4.14 -6.37
CA ASP A 135 19.34 -3.36 -6.75
C ASP A 135 18.91 -3.58 -8.21
N MET A 136 19.87 -3.80 -9.11
CA MET A 136 19.58 -3.99 -10.53
C MET A 136 18.84 -5.31 -10.74
N LYS A 137 19.35 -6.40 -10.17
CA LYS A 137 18.67 -7.71 -10.24
C LYS A 137 17.30 -7.69 -9.59
N PHE A 138 17.14 -6.94 -8.50
CA PHE A 138 15.84 -6.79 -7.86
C PHE A 138 14.83 -6.10 -8.77
N ASN A 139 15.20 -4.99 -9.41
CA ASN A 139 14.31 -4.29 -10.35
C ASN A 139 14.02 -5.12 -11.61
N ASP A 140 15.04 -5.74 -12.20
CA ASP A 140 14.87 -6.63 -13.36
C ASP A 140 13.92 -7.80 -13.04
N MET A 141 13.98 -8.32 -11.81
CA MET A 141 13.07 -9.35 -11.33
C MET A 141 11.63 -8.82 -11.20
N LEU A 142 11.43 -7.62 -10.64
CA LEU A 142 10.09 -7.02 -10.56
C LEU A 142 9.46 -6.89 -11.95
N ASP A 143 10.20 -6.33 -12.90
CA ASP A 143 9.74 -6.16 -14.28
C ASP A 143 9.46 -7.51 -14.95
N SER A 144 10.31 -8.52 -14.71
CA SER A 144 10.13 -9.86 -15.24
C SER A 144 8.87 -10.55 -14.69
N ILE A 145 8.55 -10.36 -13.40
CA ILE A 145 7.34 -10.92 -12.80
C ILE A 145 6.10 -10.16 -13.27
N ASP A 146 6.16 -8.84 -13.37
CA ASP A 146 5.03 -8.04 -13.85
C ASP A 146 4.70 -8.31 -15.33
N ALA A 147 5.68 -8.75 -16.12
CA ALA A 147 5.49 -9.22 -17.50
C ALA A 147 4.92 -10.66 -17.59
N CYS A 148 4.95 -11.44 -16.50
CA CYS A 148 4.36 -12.78 -16.49
C CYS A 148 2.83 -12.71 -16.52
N SER A 149 2.20 -13.66 -17.21
CA SER A 149 0.73 -13.74 -17.30
C SER A 149 0.12 -14.70 -16.28
N ASP A 150 0.94 -15.54 -15.64
CA ASP A 150 0.49 -16.64 -14.77
C ASP A 150 1.28 -16.65 -13.45
N PHE A 151 0.58 -16.99 -12.37
CA PHE A 151 1.13 -17.13 -11.03
C PHE A 151 2.27 -18.16 -10.96
N ASP A 152 2.12 -19.32 -11.60
CA ASP A 152 3.13 -20.38 -11.54
C ASP A 152 4.42 -19.97 -12.27
N GLN A 153 4.28 -19.23 -13.37
CA GLN A 153 5.43 -18.67 -14.10
C GLN A 153 6.15 -17.61 -13.26
N ALA A 154 5.39 -16.73 -12.60
CA ALA A 154 5.93 -15.71 -11.70
C ALA A 154 6.72 -16.32 -10.53
N VAL A 155 6.18 -17.35 -9.87
CA VAL A 155 6.85 -18.03 -8.75
C VAL A 155 8.10 -18.77 -9.22
N SER A 156 8.04 -19.42 -10.39
CA SER A 156 9.20 -20.10 -10.96
C SER A 156 10.33 -19.12 -11.31
N LYS A 157 10.00 -17.98 -11.92
CA LYS A 157 10.95 -16.90 -12.22
C LYS A 157 11.53 -16.29 -10.96
N PHE A 158 10.69 -16.02 -9.96
CA PHE A 158 11.11 -15.50 -8.66
C PHE A 158 12.14 -16.43 -8.03
N THR A 159 11.82 -17.72 -7.88
CA THR A 159 12.71 -18.72 -7.27
C THR A 159 14.03 -18.89 -8.02
N SER A 160 14.01 -18.76 -9.34
CA SER A 160 15.20 -18.88 -10.19
C SER A 160 16.14 -17.67 -10.09
N CYS A 161 15.62 -16.50 -9.72
CA CYS A 161 16.40 -15.26 -9.60
C CYS A 161 16.96 -15.00 -8.19
N LEU A 162 16.66 -15.87 -7.22
CA LEU A 162 17.09 -15.69 -5.84
C LEU A 162 18.60 -15.87 -5.69
N ALA A 163 19.25 -14.85 -5.11
CA ALA A 163 20.62 -14.90 -4.62
C ALA A 163 20.58 -14.58 -3.13
N THR A 164 20.11 -15.56 -2.34
CA THR A 164 19.85 -15.36 -0.91
C THR A 164 21.15 -15.10 -0.14
N SER A 165 21.11 -14.08 0.70
CA SER A 165 22.19 -13.72 1.62
C SER A 165 21.56 -13.43 2.98
N GLY A 166 21.84 -14.26 3.98
CA GLY A 166 21.29 -14.07 5.32
C GLY A 166 21.03 -15.38 6.06
N THR A 167 20.31 -15.28 7.17
CA THR A 167 19.93 -16.46 7.96
C THR A 167 18.65 -17.10 7.41
N LYS A 168 18.51 -18.43 7.55
CA LYS A 168 17.30 -19.18 7.13
C LYS A 168 15.97 -18.53 7.54
N PRO A 169 15.77 -18.07 8.80
CA PRO A 169 14.49 -17.47 9.19
C PRO A 169 14.20 -16.13 8.51
N GLU A 170 15.23 -15.31 8.23
CA GLU A 170 15.08 -14.03 7.53
C GLU A 170 14.68 -14.26 6.07
N ILE A 171 15.34 -15.23 5.42
CA ILE A 171 15.02 -15.65 4.05
C ILE A 171 13.57 -16.16 3.98
N ASP A 172 13.17 -17.07 4.87
CA ASP A 172 11.81 -17.63 4.87
C ASP A 172 10.73 -16.55 5.12
N SER A 173 11.02 -15.58 5.99
CA SER A 173 10.12 -14.45 6.25
C SER A 173 9.98 -13.55 5.02
N ALA A 174 11.10 -13.20 4.39
CA ALA A 174 11.12 -12.40 3.17
C ALA A 174 10.40 -13.10 2.02
N LEU A 175 10.62 -14.41 1.84
CA LEU A 175 9.94 -15.23 0.83
C LEU A 175 8.43 -15.25 1.01
N LYS A 176 7.93 -15.56 2.22
CA LYS A 176 6.49 -15.59 2.49
C LYS A 176 5.82 -14.23 2.27
N SER A 177 6.51 -13.16 2.65
CA SER A 177 6.02 -11.79 2.42
C SER A 177 5.92 -11.48 0.92
N PHE A 178 6.92 -11.89 0.15
CA PHE A 178 6.96 -11.68 -1.29
C PHE A 178 5.96 -12.57 -2.05
N GLU A 179 5.83 -13.84 -1.70
CA GLU A 179 4.83 -14.76 -2.24
C GLU A 179 3.41 -14.22 -2.06
N LYS A 180 3.09 -13.68 -0.87
CA LYS A 180 1.79 -13.04 -0.63
C LYS A 180 1.54 -11.86 -1.59
N ARG A 181 2.58 -11.12 -1.96
CA ARG A 181 2.48 -10.03 -2.96
C ARG A 181 2.25 -10.58 -4.36
N ILE A 182 2.96 -11.65 -4.75
CA ILE A 182 2.72 -12.35 -6.02
C ILE A 182 1.27 -12.86 -6.08
N SER A 183 0.78 -13.54 -5.05
CA SER A 183 -0.59 -14.03 -5.01
C SER A 183 -1.62 -12.90 -5.17
N ARG A 184 -1.37 -11.73 -4.57
CA ARG A 184 -2.26 -10.58 -4.72
C ARG A 184 -2.24 -9.98 -6.13
N ARG A 185 -1.11 -10.02 -6.83
CA ARG A 185 -0.99 -9.53 -8.22
C ARG A 185 -1.78 -10.39 -9.22
N PHE A 186 -1.79 -11.70 -9.00
CA PHE A 186 -2.40 -12.68 -9.91
C PHE A 186 -3.76 -13.21 -9.43
N ALA A 187 -4.31 -12.69 -8.33
CA ALA A 187 -5.65 -13.06 -7.82
C ALA A 187 -6.82 -12.34 -8.53
N SER A 188 -6.59 -11.76 -9.71
CA SER A 188 -7.64 -11.19 -10.58
C SER A 188 -8.20 -12.22 -11.54
#